data_AF-A0A7I7XHC3-F1
#
_entry.id   AF-A0A7I7XHC3-F1
#
_cell.length_a   1.000
_cell.length_b   1.000
_cell.length_c   1.000
_cell.angle_alpha   90.00
_cell.angle_beta   90.00
_cell.angle_gamma   90.00
#
_symmetry.space_group_name_H-M   'P 1'
#
loop_
_entity.id
_entity.type
_entity.pdbx_description
1 polymer ?
#
loop_
_entity_poly.entity_id
_entity_poly.type
_entity_poly.pdbx_seq_one_letter_code
_entity_poly.pdbx_strand_id
1 'polypeptide(L)'
;MRADGDRAGLVSAAVAVLEECARRRRVVVHLLVAWVVAVAAGLTITPVAHAAVVGARLSVSSTWQTGFIAHFTIVNASAVPMTDWRLDFDLPAGESVSHTWSSTLVQYGTHYVLTPATWNRIIAPGGSATGGMRGVLSGSYTPPSNCVLNGQIPCS
;
A
#
# COMPACT_ATOMS: atom_id res chain seq x y z
N MET A 1 42.95 21.71 -77.91
CA MET A 1 42.35 22.04 -76.60
C MET A 1 40.89 21.62 -76.61
N ARG A 2 40.60 20.39 -76.16
CA ARG A 2 39.25 19.82 -76.11
C ARG A 2 39.22 18.88 -74.90
N ALA A 3 39.02 19.44 -73.71
CA ALA A 3 38.96 18.67 -72.45
C ALA A 3 38.22 19.38 -71.28
N ASP A 4 37.65 20.58 -71.46
CA ASP A 4 37.04 21.35 -70.35
C ASP A 4 35.51 21.21 -70.21
N GLY A 5 34.80 20.72 -71.24
CA GLY A 5 33.33 20.67 -71.22
C GLY A 5 32.72 19.52 -70.40
N ASP A 6 33.46 18.43 -70.23
CA ASP A 6 32.91 17.18 -69.66
C ASP A 6 32.92 17.19 -68.11
N ARG A 7 33.84 17.95 -67.50
CA ARG A 7 33.95 18.08 -66.04
C ARG A 7 32.86 18.96 -65.44
N ALA A 8 32.38 19.97 -66.15
CA ALA A 8 31.32 20.86 -65.65
C ALA A 8 29.94 20.17 -65.61
N GLY A 9 29.61 19.34 -66.60
CA GLY A 9 28.36 18.59 -66.65
C GLY A 9 28.23 17.52 -65.56
N LEU A 10 29.33 16.82 -65.27
CA LEU A 10 29.39 15.80 -64.22
C LEU A 10 29.22 16.40 -62.81
N VAL A 11 29.76 17.60 -62.56
CA VAL A 11 29.59 18.29 -61.26
C VAL A 11 28.14 18.74 -61.07
N SER A 12 27.47 19.25 -62.11
CA SER A 12 26.08 19.69 -62.02
C SER A 12 25.09 18.53 -61.80
N ALA A 13 25.32 17.39 -62.48
CA ALA A 13 24.52 16.19 -62.27
C ALA A 13 24.71 15.59 -60.87
N ALA A 14 25.94 15.59 -60.35
CA ALA A 14 26.23 15.12 -58.99
C ALA A 14 25.55 16.01 -57.92
N VAL A 15 25.54 17.33 -58.11
CA VAL A 15 24.86 18.27 -57.19
C VAL A 15 23.35 18.02 -57.16
N ALA A 16 22.70 17.84 -58.32
CA ALA A 16 21.26 17.54 -58.38
C ALA A 16 20.89 16.20 -57.71
N VAL A 17 21.71 15.16 -57.89
CA VAL A 17 21.51 13.84 -57.25
C VAL A 17 21.67 13.93 -55.72
N LEU A 18 22.58 14.78 -55.22
CA LEU A 18 22.76 15.01 -53.79
C LEU A 18 21.57 15.77 -53.17
N GLU A 19 21.01 16.76 -53.88
CA GLU A 19 19.82 17.49 -53.42
C GLU A 19 18.57 16.60 -53.38
N GLU A 20 18.41 15.72 -54.37
CA GLU A 20 17.31 14.74 -54.44
C GLU A 20 17.45 13.67 -53.32
N CYS A 21 18.67 13.23 -53.03
CA CYS A 21 18.97 12.34 -51.89
C CYS A 21 18.69 13.00 -50.53
N ALA A 22 19.08 14.27 -50.36
CA ALA A 22 18.84 15.02 -49.13
C ALA A 22 17.34 15.30 -48.90
N ARG A 23 16.58 15.60 -49.96
CA ARG A 23 15.12 15.79 -49.91
C ARG A 23 14.39 14.49 -49.56
N ARG A 24 14.77 13.36 -50.17
CA ARG A 24 14.23 12.02 -49.83
C ARG A 24 14.59 11.61 -48.41
N ARG A 25 15.82 11.89 -47.94
CA ARG A 25 16.27 11.60 -46.58
C ARG A 25 15.51 12.42 -45.53
N ARG A 26 15.19 13.70 -45.81
CA ARG A 26 14.36 14.54 -44.93
C ARG A 26 12.91 14.02 -44.82
N VAL A 27 12.29 13.61 -45.92
CA VAL A 27 10.91 13.07 -45.92
C VAL A 27 10.82 11.73 -45.17
N VAL A 28 11.80 10.83 -45.35
CA VAL A 28 11.86 9.54 -44.63
C VAL A 28 12.07 9.74 -43.12
N VAL A 29 12.90 10.71 -42.71
CA VAL A 29 13.09 11.05 -41.30
C VAL A 29 11.80 11.61 -40.68
N HIS A 30 11.06 12.47 -41.37
CA HIS A 30 9.78 12.97 -40.87
C HIS A 30 8.71 11.87 -40.75
N LEU A 31 8.67 10.89 -41.65
CA LEU A 31 7.73 9.76 -41.57
C LEU A 31 8.07 8.77 -40.44
N LEU A 32 9.35 8.60 -40.10
CA LEU A 32 9.78 7.76 -38.97
C LEU A 32 9.57 8.44 -37.60
N VAL A 33 9.77 9.76 -37.51
CA VAL A 33 9.52 10.54 -36.28
C VAL A 33 8.02 10.56 -35.91
N ALA A 34 7.12 10.61 -36.90
CA ALA A 34 5.68 10.56 -36.66
C ALA A 34 5.20 9.23 -36.04
N TRP A 35 5.90 8.12 -36.31
CA TRP A 35 5.54 6.80 -35.78
C TRP A 35 5.96 6.60 -34.31
N VAL A 36 7.06 7.22 -33.88
CA VAL A 36 7.55 7.12 -32.49
C VAL A 36 6.64 7.89 -31.52
N VAL A 37 6.03 8.99 -31.95
CA VAL A 37 5.11 9.79 -31.11
C VAL A 37 3.78 9.08 -30.86
N ALA A 38 3.31 8.24 -31.79
CA ALA A 38 2.03 7.53 -31.65
C ALA A 38 2.07 6.39 -30.60
N VAL A 39 3.22 5.77 -30.37
CA VAL A 39 3.37 4.64 -29.43
C VAL A 39 3.48 5.11 -27.97
N ALA A 40 4.01 6.32 -27.72
CA ALA A 40 4.17 6.84 -26.36
C ALA A 40 2.84 7.27 -25.69
N ALA A 41 1.78 7.51 -26.46
CA ALA A 41 0.49 7.96 -25.95
C ALA A 41 -0.40 6.83 -25.36
N GLY A 42 0.01 5.56 -25.47
CA GLY A 42 -0.78 4.40 -25.05
C GLY A 42 -0.52 3.87 -23.63
N LEU A 43 0.49 4.39 -22.91
CA LEU A 43 0.80 3.96 -21.55
C LEU A 43 -0.12 4.67 -20.54
N THR A 44 -1.37 4.24 -20.46
CA THR A 44 -2.23 4.62 -19.33
C THR A 44 -1.73 3.90 -18.09
N ILE A 45 -1.17 4.64 -17.14
CA ILE A 45 -0.91 4.15 -15.79
C ILE A 45 -2.29 3.92 -15.17
N THR A 46 -2.76 2.68 -15.13
CA THR A 46 -3.95 2.35 -14.34
C THR A 46 -3.59 2.62 -12.88
N PRO A 47 -4.33 3.46 -12.14
CA PRO A 47 -4.09 3.60 -10.72
C PRO A 47 -4.29 2.22 -10.08
N VAL A 48 -3.25 1.71 -9.43
CA VAL A 48 -3.41 0.55 -8.54
C VAL A 48 -4.32 1.05 -7.41
N ALA A 49 -5.56 0.59 -7.38
CA ALA A 49 -6.43 0.81 -6.25
C ALA A 49 -5.80 0.07 -5.06
N HIS A 50 -5.14 0.81 -4.17
CA HIS A 50 -4.82 0.28 -2.86
C HIS A 50 -6.16 0.00 -2.20
N ALA A 51 -6.46 -1.28 -1.95
CA ALA A 51 -7.61 -1.65 -1.14
C ALA A 51 -7.51 -0.85 0.16
N ALA A 52 -8.55 -0.07 0.45
CA ALA A 52 -8.59 0.72 1.66
C ALA A 52 -8.58 -0.24 2.85
N VAL A 53 -7.41 -0.38 3.51
CA VAL A 53 -7.17 -1.45 4.48
C VAL A 53 -7.82 -1.09 5.81
N VAL A 54 -8.91 -1.79 6.14
CA VAL A 54 -9.31 -1.93 7.54
C VAL A 54 -8.29 -2.86 8.19
N GLY A 55 -7.77 -2.48 9.36
CA GLY A 55 -6.70 -3.24 10.00
C GLY A 55 -6.68 -3.05 11.51
N ALA A 56 -6.03 -4.00 12.20
CA ALA A 56 -5.78 -3.92 13.63
C ALA A 56 -4.33 -4.26 13.95
N ARG A 57 -3.82 -3.67 15.03
CA ARG A 57 -2.55 -3.99 15.66
C ARG A 57 -2.78 -4.23 17.13
N LEU A 58 -2.20 -5.29 17.68
CA LEU A 58 -2.16 -5.57 19.12
C LEU A 58 -0.70 -5.78 19.52
N SER A 59 -0.17 -4.89 20.35
CA SER A 59 1.25 -4.91 20.70
C SER A 59 1.48 -4.64 22.18
N VAL A 60 2.46 -5.33 22.76
CA VAL A 60 2.85 -5.12 24.15
C VAL A 60 3.92 -4.04 24.26
N SER A 61 3.65 -3.05 25.12
CA SER A 61 4.52 -1.89 25.34
C SER A 61 5.41 -2.03 26.55
N SER A 62 5.03 -2.83 27.54
CA SER A 62 5.81 -3.07 28.75
C SER A 62 5.48 -4.42 29.37
N THR A 63 6.49 -5.06 29.94
CA THR A 63 6.39 -6.33 30.67
C THR A 63 7.24 -6.24 31.93
N TRP A 64 6.75 -6.80 33.02
CA TRP A 64 7.48 -6.97 34.27
C TRP A 64 7.17 -8.34 34.87
N GLN A 65 7.75 -8.64 36.03
CA GLN A 65 7.70 -9.97 36.65
C GLN A 65 6.30 -10.58 36.83
N THR A 66 5.26 -9.73 36.96
CA THR A 66 3.90 -10.16 37.31
C THR A 66 2.83 -9.59 36.38
N GLY A 67 3.21 -8.92 35.28
CA GLY A 67 2.22 -8.36 34.37
C GLY A 67 2.80 -7.68 33.15
N PHE A 68 1.89 -7.19 32.32
CA PHE A 68 2.21 -6.50 31.08
C PHE A 68 1.18 -5.40 30.77
N ILE A 69 1.57 -4.46 29.90
CA ILE A 69 0.67 -3.51 29.26
C ILE A 69 0.68 -3.77 27.75
N ALA A 70 -0.51 -3.92 27.19
CA ALA A 70 -0.71 -4.04 25.75
C ALA A 70 -1.61 -2.91 25.23
N HIS A 71 -1.37 -2.50 24.00
CA HIS A 71 -2.18 -1.53 23.28
C HIS A 71 -2.73 -2.14 22.00
N PHE A 72 -3.98 -1.77 21.69
CA PHE A 72 -4.56 -2.03 20.39
C PHE A 72 -4.77 -0.75 19.62
N THR A 73 -4.69 -0.84 18.31
CA THR A 73 -5.07 0.21 17.36
C THR A 73 -5.86 -0.42 16.23
N ILE A 74 -7.05 0.11 15.97
CA ILE A 74 -7.92 -0.32 14.89
C ILE A 74 -8.05 0.86 13.94
N VAL A 75 -7.74 0.65 12.66
CA VAL A 75 -7.78 1.69 11.63
C VAL A 75 -8.87 1.35 10.63
N ASN A 76 -9.68 2.34 10.28
CA ASN A 76 -10.62 2.25 9.19
C ASN A 76 -10.13 3.11 8.03
N ALA A 77 -9.32 2.58 7.14
CA ALA A 77 -8.91 3.32 5.95
C ALA A 77 -10.00 3.36 4.86
N SER A 78 -11.11 2.61 5.03
CA SER A 78 -12.20 2.51 4.05
C SER A 78 -13.03 3.79 3.94
N ALA A 79 -13.85 3.87 2.89
CA ALA A 79 -14.79 4.97 2.67
C ALA A 79 -16.09 4.83 3.48
N VAL A 80 -16.28 3.73 4.21
CA VAL A 80 -17.51 3.43 4.96
C VAL A 80 -17.20 3.46 6.46
N PRO A 81 -18.05 4.06 7.32
CA PRO A 81 -17.87 3.98 8.76
C PRO A 81 -17.87 2.53 9.26
N MET A 82 -16.93 2.18 10.12
CA MET A 82 -16.91 0.89 10.81
C MET A 82 -17.59 1.03 12.16
N THR A 83 -18.63 0.24 12.40
CA THR A 83 -19.39 0.22 13.66
C THR A 83 -19.15 -1.10 14.38
N ASP A 84 -19.20 -1.07 15.72
CA ASP A 84 -19.19 -2.29 16.53
C ASP A 84 -18.02 -3.23 16.24
N TRP A 85 -16.81 -2.66 16.19
CA TRP A 85 -15.61 -3.44 15.98
C TRP A 85 -15.44 -4.50 17.08
N ARG A 86 -14.84 -5.62 16.72
CA ARG A 86 -14.58 -6.74 17.62
C ARG A 86 -13.15 -7.19 17.41
N LEU A 87 -12.35 -7.19 18.47
CA LEU A 87 -10.96 -7.66 18.43
C LEU A 87 -10.83 -8.91 19.30
N ASP A 88 -10.65 -10.04 18.65
CA ASP A 88 -10.47 -11.34 19.28
C ASP A 88 -8.97 -11.67 19.36
N PHE A 89 -8.51 -12.29 20.44
CA PHE A 89 -7.15 -12.82 20.59
C PHE A 89 -7.09 -13.88 21.69
N ASP A 90 -6.00 -14.65 21.72
CA ASP A 90 -5.75 -15.66 22.74
C ASP A 90 -4.52 -15.30 23.58
N LEU A 91 -4.60 -15.55 24.88
CA LEU A 91 -3.46 -15.54 25.79
C LEU A 91 -3.12 -16.96 26.23
N PRO A 92 -1.84 -17.30 26.43
CA PRO A 92 -1.46 -18.62 26.92
C PRO A 92 -1.86 -18.82 28.38
N ALA A 93 -1.83 -20.08 28.83
CA ALA A 93 -1.99 -20.39 30.25
C ALA A 93 -0.92 -19.67 31.08
N GLY A 94 -1.32 -19.15 32.24
CA GLY A 94 -0.45 -18.33 33.10
C GLY A 94 -0.51 -16.84 32.80
N GLU A 95 -1.26 -16.41 31.77
CA GLU A 95 -1.54 -15.00 31.49
C GLU A 95 -3.05 -14.70 31.49
N SER A 96 -3.43 -13.52 31.99
CA SER A 96 -4.80 -13.05 31.89
C SER A 96 -4.91 -11.53 31.87
N VAL A 97 -6.07 -11.01 31.43
CA VAL A 97 -6.34 -9.58 31.43
C VAL A 97 -7.01 -9.17 32.74
N SER A 98 -6.42 -8.21 33.45
CA SER A 98 -6.94 -7.68 34.72
C SER A 98 -7.90 -6.49 34.53
N HIS A 99 -7.63 -5.60 33.59
CA HIS A 99 -8.54 -4.53 33.19
C HIS A 99 -8.23 -4.04 31.78
N THR A 100 -9.19 -3.34 31.18
CA THR A 100 -9.07 -2.70 29.87
C THR A 100 -9.48 -1.24 29.95
N TRP A 101 -9.06 -0.46 28.96
CA TRP A 101 -9.57 0.90 28.74
C TRP A 101 -9.90 1.11 27.26
N SER A 102 -10.77 2.08 26.99
CA SER A 102 -11.33 2.34 25.64
C SER A 102 -11.97 1.11 24.99
N SER A 103 -12.36 0.12 25.79
CA SER A 103 -12.94 -1.15 25.35
C SER A 103 -13.64 -1.84 26.53
N THR A 104 -14.58 -2.72 26.22
CA THR A 104 -15.09 -3.71 27.16
C THR A 104 -14.56 -5.09 26.78
N LEU A 105 -14.45 -5.99 27.77
CA LEU A 105 -13.84 -7.31 27.61
C LEU A 105 -14.80 -8.42 28.00
N VAL A 106 -14.84 -9.46 27.16
CA VAL A 106 -15.42 -10.76 27.52
C VAL A 106 -14.35 -11.84 27.35
N GLN A 107 -14.32 -12.80 28.27
CA GLN A 107 -13.34 -13.89 28.29
C GLN A 107 -14.04 -15.25 28.23
N TYR A 108 -13.49 -16.16 27.44
CA TYR A 108 -13.88 -17.55 27.31
C TYR A 108 -12.63 -18.44 27.45
N GLY A 109 -12.30 -18.85 28.68
CA GLY A 109 -11.04 -19.56 28.93
C GLY A 109 -9.82 -18.70 28.59
N THR A 110 -9.03 -19.13 27.61
CA THR A 110 -7.86 -18.39 27.09
C THR A 110 -8.19 -17.42 25.95
N HIS A 111 -9.44 -17.39 25.48
CA HIS A 111 -9.90 -16.53 24.41
C HIS A 111 -10.51 -15.23 24.94
N TYR A 112 -10.11 -14.10 24.38
CA TYR A 112 -10.48 -12.76 24.82
C TYR A 112 -11.09 -11.97 23.67
N VAL A 113 -12.19 -11.27 23.96
CA VAL A 113 -12.92 -10.46 22.99
C VAL A 113 -13.03 -9.04 23.51
N LEU A 114 -12.39 -8.09 22.83
CA LEU A 114 -12.56 -6.66 23.06
C LEU A 114 -13.62 -6.10 22.13
N THR A 115 -14.50 -5.28 22.69
CA THR A 115 -15.53 -4.52 21.97
C THR A 115 -15.44 -3.03 22.34
N PRO A 116 -15.99 -2.12 21.53
CA PRO A 116 -15.88 -0.68 21.79
C PRO A 116 -16.45 -0.24 23.13
N ALA A 117 -15.86 0.82 23.66
CA ALA A 117 -16.54 1.68 24.59
C ALA A 117 -17.58 2.54 23.83
N THR A 118 -18.56 3.09 24.55
CA THR A 118 -19.66 3.86 23.94
C THR A 118 -19.18 4.98 23.01
N TRP A 119 -18.08 5.66 23.36
CA TRP A 119 -17.56 6.80 22.61
C TRP A 119 -16.72 6.45 21.38
N ASN A 120 -16.24 5.21 21.24
CA ASN A 120 -15.42 4.77 20.10
C ASN A 120 -16.06 3.61 19.32
N ARG A 121 -17.39 3.47 19.46
CA ARG A 121 -18.21 2.47 18.76
C ARG A 121 -18.23 2.63 17.25
N ILE A 122 -18.07 3.86 16.75
CA ILE A 122 -18.05 4.19 15.33
C ILE A 122 -16.68 4.77 14.98
N ILE A 123 -16.00 4.16 14.02
CA ILE A 123 -14.76 4.66 13.43
C ILE A 123 -15.07 5.19 12.04
N ALA A 124 -15.02 6.51 11.88
CA ALA A 124 -15.24 7.18 10.61
C ALA A 124 -14.19 6.75 9.54
N PRO A 125 -14.48 6.97 8.25
CA PRO A 125 -13.48 6.84 7.17
C PRO A 125 -12.18 7.60 7.50
N GLY A 126 -11.05 6.92 7.36
CA GLY A 126 -9.72 7.43 7.72
C GLY A 126 -9.45 7.52 9.23
N GLY A 127 -10.39 7.13 10.08
CA GLY A 127 -10.30 7.22 11.54
C GLY A 127 -9.66 5.99 12.18
N SER A 128 -9.47 6.09 13.50
CA SER A 128 -8.98 4.97 14.32
C SER A 128 -9.63 4.92 15.70
N ALA A 129 -9.65 3.72 16.29
CA ALA A 129 -9.91 3.50 17.69
C ALA A 129 -8.66 2.92 18.35
N THR A 130 -8.29 3.47 19.51
CA THR A 130 -7.13 3.03 20.28
C THR A 130 -7.51 2.78 21.72
N GLY A 131 -6.77 1.87 22.34
CA GLY A 131 -6.98 1.50 23.73
C GLY A 131 -5.89 0.57 24.20
N GLY A 132 -6.19 -0.18 25.26
CA GLY A 132 -5.26 -1.17 25.76
C GLY A 132 -5.80 -1.93 26.95
N MET A 133 -4.90 -2.72 27.51
CA MET A 133 -5.19 -3.66 28.58
C MET A 133 -3.98 -3.82 29.49
N ARG A 134 -4.27 -4.05 30.77
CA ARG A 134 -3.29 -4.49 31.75
C ARG A 134 -3.46 -5.98 31.97
N GLY A 135 -2.43 -6.72 31.63
CA GLY A 135 -2.33 -8.14 31.92
C GLY A 135 -1.66 -8.45 33.25
N VAL A 136 -1.96 -9.62 33.77
CA VAL A 136 -1.22 -10.29 34.83
C VAL A 136 -0.62 -11.56 34.26
N LEU A 137 0.57 -11.93 34.72
CA LEU A 137 1.25 -13.13 34.26
C LEU A 137 1.96 -13.84 35.41
N SER A 138 2.05 -15.16 35.31
CA SER A 138 2.90 -16.02 36.13
C SER A 138 3.90 -16.73 35.23
N GLY A 139 5.19 -16.55 35.49
CA GLY A 139 6.26 -17.14 34.66
C GLY A 139 6.75 -16.18 33.59
N SER A 140 7.09 -16.72 32.41
CA SER A 140 7.63 -15.92 31.29
C SER A 140 6.51 -15.40 30.42
N TYR A 141 6.59 -14.12 30.07
CA TYR A 141 5.65 -13.47 29.15
C TYR A 141 5.72 -14.08 27.74
N THR A 142 4.56 -14.28 27.11
CA THR A 142 4.37 -14.75 25.75
C THR A 142 3.30 -13.88 25.05
N PRO A 143 3.57 -13.35 23.84
CA PRO A 143 2.63 -12.46 23.18
C PRO A 143 1.25 -13.06 22.86
N PRO A 144 0.20 -12.21 22.80
CA PRO A 144 -1.11 -12.63 22.31
C PRO A 144 -1.01 -13.28 20.93
N SER A 145 -1.80 -14.32 20.72
CA SER A 145 -1.88 -15.05 19.45
C SER A 145 -3.30 -14.99 18.87
N ASN A 146 -3.47 -15.46 17.63
CA ASN A 146 -4.77 -15.53 16.94
C ASN A 146 -5.55 -14.20 16.95
N CYS A 147 -4.83 -13.07 16.91
CA CYS A 147 -5.45 -11.76 16.94
C CYS A 147 -6.18 -11.51 15.61
N VAL A 148 -7.49 -11.26 15.67
CA VAL A 148 -8.34 -11.04 14.50
C VAL A 148 -9.37 -9.94 14.77
N LEU A 149 -9.49 -9.02 13.83
CA LEU A 149 -10.50 -7.97 13.80
C LEU A 149 -11.73 -8.46 13.01
N ASN A 150 -12.91 -8.34 13.62
CA ASN A 150 -14.21 -8.71 13.08
C ASN A 150 -14.26 -10.15 12.53
N GLY A 151 -13.47 -11.06 13.10
CA GLY A 151 -13.37 -12.46 12.69
C GLY A 151 -12.76 -12.72 11.31
N GLN A 152 -12.21 -11.70 10.64
CA GLN A 152 -11.78 -11.78 9.24
C GLN A 152 -10.38 -11.24 8.99
N ILE A 153 -9.96 -10.22 9.73
CA ILE A 153 -8.74 -9.46 9.42
C ILE A 153 -7.69 -9.76 10.49
N PRO A 154 -6.63 -10.52 10.17
CA PRO A 154 -5.55 -10.78 11.12
C PRO A 154 -4.88 -9.49 11.57
N CYS A 155 -4.48 -9.43 12.84
CA CYS A 155 -3.70 -8.29 13.34
C CYS A 155 -2.27 -8.32 12.81
N SER A 156 -1.70 -7.12 12.63
CA SER A 156 -0.27 -6.91 12.36
C SER A 156 0.55 -6.80 13.63
#